data_AF-A0A841RAP3-F1
#
_entry.id   AF-A0A841RAP3-F1
#
_cell.length_a   1.000
_cell.length_b   1.000
_cell.length_c   1.000
_cell.angle_alpha   90.00
_cell.angle_beta   90.00
_cell.angle_gamma   90.00
#
_symmetry.space_group_name_H-M   'P 1'
#
loop_
_entity.id
_entity.type
_entity.pdbx_description
1 polymer ?
#
loop_
_entity_poly.entity_id
_entity_poly.type
_entity_poly.pdbx_seq_one_letter_code
_entity_poly.pdbx_strand_id
1 'polypeptide(L)'
;MDKSTAVFMLYPPPGMESMGQLNSTDLSITSFVRVSKSSFVQSVTLCQQSVPESIICFLESENFEDALRNAISLGGDADTQAAIAGSIAEAFYNEIPLEMIEFALSRLSFHLLEIVKRYSIQFLDSKYVNIIEEMMTIKEKSLEEI
;
A
#
# COMPACT_ATOMS: atom_id res chain seq x y z
N MET A 1 17.72 6.50 -4.00
CA MET A 1 17.13 7.36 -2.94
C MET A 1 17.04 6.49 -1.71
N ASP A 2 17.75 6.85 -0.64
CA ASP A 2 17.86 5.99 0.55
C ASP A 2 16.62 6.16 1.44
N LYS A 3 15.95 5.05 1.80
CA LYS A 3 14.72 5.04 2.60
C LYS A 3 14.91 5.65 3.98
N SER A 4 16.14 5.67 4.47
CA SER A 4 16.57 6.28 5.73
C SER A 4 16.17 7.75 5.91
N THR A 5 15.89 8.48 4.81
CA THR A 5 15.59 9.92 4.86
C THR A 5 14.12 10.23 5.25
N ALA A 6 13.21 9.25 5.19
CA ALA A 6 11.78 9.46 5.43
C ALA A 6 11.36 9.43 6.92
N VAL A 7 12.27 9.07 7.83
CA VAL A 7 11.99 8.87 9.27
C VAL A 7 11.72 10.19 10.01
N PHE A 8 12.03 11.35 9.43
CA PHE A 8 11.90 12.64 10.11
C PHE A 8 10.45 13.16 10.22
N MET A 9 9.49 12.60 9.48
CA MET A 9 8.10 13.08 9.45
C MET A 9 7.18 12.49 10.53
N LEU A 10 7.66 11.56 11.35
CA LEU A 10 6.87 10.89 12.40
C LEU A 10 7.03 11.50 13.80
N TYR A 11 7.78 12.60 13.94
CA TYR A 11 7.87 13.28 15.24
C TYR A 11 6.55 14.04 15.53
N PRO A 12 5.87 13.74 16.64
CA PRO A 12 4.65 14.45 17.00
C PRO A 12 4.97 15.93 17.31
N PRO A 13 4.00 16.85 17.13
CA PRO A 13 4.19 18.26 17.47
C PRO A 13 4.54 18.43 18.96
N PRO A 14 5.31 19.47 19.31
CA PRO A 14 5.76 19.70 20.69
C PRO A 14 4.56 19.86 21.63
N GLY A 15 4.47 19.00 22.64
CA GLY A 15 3.37 19.01 23.63
C GLY A 15 2.85 17.63 24.07
N MET A 16 3.31 16.53 23.46
CA MET A 16 2.96 15.16 23.86
C MET A 16 4.19 14.40 24.38
N GLU A 17 4.68 14.80 25.56
CA GLU A 17 5.79 14.11 26.25
C GLU A 17 5.23 13.08 27.25
N SER A 18 4.90 11.87 26.78
CA SER A 18 4.82 10.68 27.64
C SER A 18 4.73 9.36 26.85
N MET A 19 5.52 9.22 25.79
CA MET A 19 5.79 7.92 25.17
C MET A 19 7.30 7.82 24.96
N GLY A 20 7.89 6.74 25.45
CA GLY A 20 9.34 6.57 25.55
C GLY A 20 10.10 6.82 24.24
N GLN A 21 11.28 7.42 24.37
CA GLN A 21 12.22 7.58 23.26
C GLN A 21 12.59 6.18 22.74
N LEU A 22 12.17 5.86 21.51
CA LEU A 22 12.66 4.70 20.79
C LEU A 22 14.01 5.08 20.17
N ASN A 23 15.06 4.33 20.51
CA ASN A 23 16.40 4.54 19.98
C ASN A 23 16.44 4.19 18.49
N SER A 24 17.31 4.88 17.74
CA SER A 24 17.48 4.80 16.27
C SER A 24 17.84 3.42 15.69
N THR A 25 17.84 2.36 16.50
CA THR A 25 18.15 0.99 16.10
C THR A 25 16.93 0.06 16.17
N ASP A 26 15.77 0.57 16.58
CA ASP A 26 14.54 -0.21 16.83
C ASP A 26 13.42 0.16 15.84
N LEU A 27 13.71 0.16 14.54
CA LEU A 27 12.71 0.35 13.46
C LEU A 27 12.02 -0.94 13.02
N SER A 28 12.44 -2.11 13.53
CA SER A 28 11.81 -3.37 13.15
C SER A 28 10.32 -3.36 13.47
N ILE A 29 9.49 -3.90 12.57
CA ILE A 29 8.04 -4.12 12.77
C ILE A 29 7.74 -4.72 14.15
N THR A 30 8.65 -5.56 14.66
CA THR A 30 8.54 -6.21 15.97
C THR A 30 8.53 -5.23 17.14
N SER A 31 9.28 -4.14 17.06
CA SER A 31 9.42 -3.13 18.12
C SER A 31 8.22 -2.16 18.13
N PHE A 32 7.66 -1.82 16.97
CA PHE A 32 6.43 -1.00 16.87
C PHE A 32 5.17 -1.79 17.30
N VAL A 33 5.03 -3.04 16.86
CA VAL A 33 3.92 -3.93 17.27
C VAL A 33 3.89 -4.13 18.80
N ARG A 34 5.06 -4.13 19.46
CA ARG A 34 5.16 -4.26 20.92
C ARG A 34 4.63 -3.03 21.66
N VAL A 35 4.81 -1.83 21.12
CA VAL A 35 4.25 -0.59 21.69
C VAL A 35 2.74 -0.54 21.48
N SER A 36 2.24 -0.89 20.30
CA SER A 36 0.81 -0.81 19.99
C SER A 36 -0.07 -1.81 20.75
N LYS A 37 0.49 -2.93 21.24
CA LYS A 37 -0.28 -3.95 21.97
C LYS A 37 -0.48 -3.66 23.47
N SER A 38 0.16 -2.64 24.04
CA SER A 38 0.13 -2.39 25.50
C SER A 38 -0.98 -1.45 25.99
N SER A 39 -1.82 -0.88 25.12
CA SER A 39 -2.93 -0.04 25.57
C SER A 39 -4.15 -0.24 24.66
N PHE A 40 -5.07 -1.02 25.20
CA PHE A 40 -6.40 -1.29 24.69
C PHE A 40 -7.16 0.02 24.39
N VAL A 41 -7.23 0.40 23.11
CA VAL A 41 -8.40 1.06 22.49
C VAL A 41 -8.51 0.53 21.06
N GLN A 42 -9.25 -0.57 20.93
CA GLN A 42 -9.74 -1.04 19.64
C GLN A 42 -11.02 -0.29 19.31
N SER A 43 -10.90 0.93 18.79
CA SER A 43 -11.96 1.61 18.06
C SER A 43 -11.44 2.91 17.46
N VAL A 44 -11.99 3.26 16.30
CA VAL A 44 -11.80 4.47 15.50
C VAL A 44 -10.70 4.38 14.42
N THR A 45 -11.17 4.11 13.20
CA THR A 45 -10.68 4.61 11.92
C THR A 45 -10.28 6.09 12.01
N LEU A 46 -9.06 6.37 12.43
CA LEU A 46 -8.45 7.69 12.38
C LEU A 46 -7.27 7.61 11.42
N CYS A 47 -7.31 8.41 10.36
CA CYS A 47 -6.21 8.59 9.41
C CYS A 47 -4.84 8.81 10.07
N GLN A 48 -4.84 9.23 11.35
CA GLN A 48 -3.67 9.42 12.20
C GLN A 48 -2.91 8.13 12.53
N GLN A 49 -3.53 6.94 12.45
CA GLN A 49 -2.85 5.67 12.71
C GLN A 49 -2.52 4.92 11.43
N SER A 50 -3.48 4.79 10.50
CA SER A 50 -3.27 4.02 9.27
C SER A 50 -2.18 4.61 8.37
N VAL A 51 -2.02 5.94 8.31
CA VAL A 51 -1.00 6.58 7.46
C VAL A 51 0.43 6.29 7.97
N PRO A 52 0.79 6.57 9.24
CA PRO A 52 2.10 6.19 9.78
C PRO A 52 2.42 4.70 9.64
N GLU A 53 1.45 3.83 9.93
CA GLU A 53 1.61 2.37 9.84
C GLU A 53 1.91 1.91 8.41
N SER A 54 1.21 2.47 7.43
CA SER A 54 1.44 2.19 6.01
C SER A 54 2.83 2.63 5.56
N ILE A 55 3.26 3.81 6.00
CA ILE A 55 4.59 4.35 5.69
C ILE A 55 5.65 3.44 6.29
N ILE A 56 5.51 2.99 7.54
CA ILE A 56 6.44 2.05 8.17
C ILE A 56 6.49 0.73 7.39
N CYS A 57 5.35 0.17 7.00
CA CYS A 57 5.30 -1.06 6.19
C CYS A 57 6.07 -0.91 4.87
N PHE A 58 5.98 0.25 4.22
CA PHE A 58 6.77 0.56 3.03
C PHE A 58 8.27 0.75 3.34
N LEU A 59 8.61 1.46 4.42
CA LEU A 59 10.02 1.70 4.77
C LEU A 59 10.76 0.41 5.09
N GLU A 60 10.10 -0.52 5.79
CA GLU A 60 10.65 -1.84 6.14
C GLU A 60 10.62 -2.86 4.98
N SER A 61 9.93 -2.54 3.88
CA SER A 61 9.84 -3.47 2.73
C SER A 61 11.11 -3.51 1.88
N GLU A 62 11.29 -4.58 1.10
CA GLU A 62 12.35 -4.66 0.07
C GLU A 62 11.83 -4.51 -1.37
N ASN A 63 10.54 -4.79 -1.58
CA ASN A 63 9.86 -4.70 -2.88
C ASN A 63 8.36 -4.43 -2.69
N PHE A 64 7.61 -4.29 -3.80
CA PHE A 64 6.18 -4.00 -3.77
C PHE A 64 5.36 -5.05 -3.03
N GLU A 65 5.59 -6.34 -3.32
CA GLU A 65 4.85 -7.43 -2.70
C GLU A 65 5.10 -7.48 -1.19
N ASP A 66 6.35 -7.27 -0.79
CA ASP A 66 6.75 -7.23 0.61
C ASP A 66 6.07 -6.07 1.37
N ALA A 67 5.95 -4.89 0.75
CA ALA A 67 5.21 -3.76 1.32
C ALA A 67 3.73 -4.11 1.57
N LEU A 68 3.09 -4.78 0.62
CA LEU A 68 1.70 -5.24 0.76
C LEU A 68 1.57 -6.34 1.82
N ARG A 69 2.49 -7.31 1.85
CA ARG A 69 2.50 -8.39 2.84
C ARG A 69 2.70 -7.85 4.26
N ASN A 70 3.55 -6.85 4.44
CA ASN A 70 3.75 -6.17 5.71
C ASN A 70 2.47 -5.47 6.19
N ALA A 71 1.81 -4.71 5.30
CA ALA A 71 0.53 -4.05 5.62
C ALA A 71 -0.57 -5.07 6.01
N ILE A 72 -0.71 -6.15 5.24
CA ILE A 72 -1.69 -7.21 5.55
C ILE A 72 -1.36 -7.92 6.87
N SER A 73 -0.08 -8.18 7.13
CA SER A 73 0.38 -8.88 8.35
C SER A 73 0.24 -8.04 9.62
N LEU A 74 0.28 -6.71 9.49
CA LEU A 74 0.07 -5.78 10.59
C LEU A 74 -1.37 -5.87 11.14
N GLY A 75 -2.34 -6.16 10.26
CA GLY A 75 -3.75 -6.29 10.61
C GLY A 75 -4.44 -4.94 10.88
N GLY A 76 -5.66 -4.99 11.41
CA GLY A 76 -6.47 -3.78 11.56
C GLY A 76 -7.18 -3.40 10.26
N ASP A 77 -6.91 -2.21 9.72
CA ASP A 77 -7.48 -1.70 8.46
C ASP A 77 -6.52 -1.97 7.28
N ALA A 78 -6.30 -3.26 7.01
CA ALA A 78 -5.34 -3.73 6.02
C ALA A 78 -5.64 -3.22 4.61
N ASP A 79 -6.92 -3.05 4.25
CA ASP A 79 -7.32 -2.55 2.93
C ASP A 79 -6.81 -1.11 2.71
N THR A 80 -7.05 -0.23 3.69
CA THR A 80 -6.56 1.16 3.65
C THR A 80 -5.04 1.21 3.73
N GLN A 81 -4.43 0.41 4.61
CA GLN A 81 -2.98 0.42 4.80
C GLN A 81 -2.24 -0.08 3.55
N ALA A 82 -2.71 -1.17 2.95
CA ALA A 82 -2.13 -1.73 1.73
C ALA A 82 -2.31 -0.80 0.53
N ALA A 83 -3.44 -0.08 0.44
CA ALA A 83 -3.64 0.92 -0.62
C ALA A 83 -2.62 2.07 -0.52
N ILE A 84 -2.33 2.58 0.68
CA ILE A 84 -1.34 3.65 0.90
C ILE A 84 0.07 3.12 0.68
N ALA A 85 0.45 2.03 1.36
CA ALA A 85 1.78 1.44 1.26
C ALA A 85 2.10 1.01 -0.18
N GLY A 86 1.13 0.40 -0.87
CA GLY A 86 1.23 0.00 -2.27
C GLY A 86 1.43 1.17 -3.21
N SER A 87 0.68 2.27 -3.05
CA SER A 87 0.84 3.47 -3.89
C SER A 87 2.25 4.09 -3.76
N ILE A 88 2.81 4.10 -2.54
CA ILE A 88 4.17 4.58 -2.29
C ILE A 88 5.20 3.59 -2.87
N ALA A 89 4.98 2.29 -2.66
CA ALA A 89 5.86 1.23 -3.14
C ALA A 89 5.94 1.20 -4.67
N GLU A 90 4.80 1.33 -5.37
CA GLU A 90 4.76 1.40 -6.84
C GLU A 90 5.63 2.56 -7.34
N ALA A 91 5.45 3.76 -6.79
CA ALA A 91 6.19 4.95 -7.21
C ALA A 91 7.69 4.85 -6.90
N PHE A 92 8.07 4.17 -5.82
CA PHE A 92 9.47 4.02 -5.41
C PHE A 92 10.20 2.91 -6.18
N TYR A 93 9.62 1.71 -6.23
CA TYR A 93 10.24 0.56 -6.88
C TYR A 93 10.06 0.57 -8.41
N ASN A 94 9.05 1.29 -8.92
CA ASN A 94 8.67 1.34 -10.34
C ASN A 94 8.33 -0.04 -10.95
N GLU A 95 8.11 -1.04 -10.09
CA GLU A 95 7.85 -2.42 -10.46
C GLU A 95 6.76 -3.00 -9.56
N ILE A 96 5.76 -3.59 -10.19
CA ILE A 96 4.72 -4.40 -9.56
C ILE A 96 4.74 -5.75 -10.29
N PRO A 97 4.74 -6.90 -9.58
CA PRO A 97 4.64 -8.21 -10.21
C PRO A 97 3.40 -8.30 -11.12
N LEU A 98 3.61 -8.76 -12.36
CA LEU A 98 2.54 -8.81 -13.38
C LEU A 98 1.32 -9.61 -12.90
N GLU A 99 1.55 -10.74 -12.24
CA GLU A 99 0.49 -11.59 -11.69
C GLU A 99 -0.44 -10.84 -10.73
N MET A 100 0.11 -9.90 -9.94
CA MET A 100 -0.69 -9.09 -9.01
C MET A 100 -1.53 -8.05 -9.75
N ILE A 101 -0.98 -7.44 -10.81
CA ILE A 101 -1.71 -6.49 -11.66
C ILE A 101 -2.88 -7.22 -12.34
N GLU A 102 -2.60 -8.33 -13.01
CA GLU A 102 -3.60 -9.13 -13.70
C GLU A 102 -4.68 -9.62 -12.74
N PHE A 103 -4.28 -10.13 -11.57
CA PHE A 103 -5.22 -10.54 -10.54
C PHE A 103 -6.12 -9.38 -10.12
N ALA A 104 -5.58 -8.20 -9.82
CA ALA A 104 -6.37 -7.04 -9.41
C ALA A 104 -7.33 -6.57 -10.51
N LEU A 105 -6.83 -6.42 -11.75
CA LEU A 105 -7.64 -5.98 -12.90
C LEU A 105 -8.74 -6.99 -13.25
N SER A 106 -8.49 -8.29 -13.12
CA SER A 106 -9.49 -9.34 -13.37
C SER A 106 -10.74 -9.21 -12.47
N ARG A 107 -10.60 -8.61 -11.28
CA ARG A 107 -11.70 -8.39 -10.33
C ARG A 107 -12.52 -7.14 -10.64
N LEU A 108 -12.00 -6.23 -11.46
CA LEU A 108 -12.72 -5.02 -11.83
C LEU A 108 -13.85 -5.31 -12.83
N SER A 109 -14.90 -4.51 -12.77
CA SER A 109 -15.94 -4.50 -13.80
C SER A 109 -15.41 -3.84 -15.08
N PHE A 110 -16.07 -4.08 -16.21
CA PHE A 110 -15.70 -3.46 -17.48
C PHE A 110 -15.63 -1.93 -17.39
N HIS A 111 -16.60 -1.31 -16.70
CA HIS A 111 -16.64 0.13 -16.49
C HIS A 111 -15.45 0.66 -15.66
N LEU A 112 -15.06 -0.07 -14.60
CA LEU A 112 -13.89 0.31 -13.80
C LEU A 112 -12.59 0.14 -14.60
N LEU A 113 -12.46 -0.91 -15.41
CA LEU A 113 -11.32 -1.09 -16.31
C LEU A 113 -11.19 0.07 -17.31
N GLU A 114 -12.31 0.55 -17.85
CA GLU A 114 -12.31 1.70 -18.75
C GLU A 114 -11.79 2.98 -18.06
N ILE A 115 -12.19 3.22 -16.81
CA ILE A 115 -11.68 4.34 -16.00
C ILE A 115 -10.17 4.21 -15.78
N VAL A 116 -9.71 3.02 -15.38
CA VAL A 116 -8.28 2.75 -15.14
C VAL A 116 -7.49 2.89 -16.44
N LYS A 117 -8.02 2.44 -17.58
CA LYS A 117 -7.41 2.63 -18.91
C LYS A 117 -7.22 4.10 -19.23
N ARG A 118 -8.28 4.91 -19.08
CA ARG A 118 -8.22 6.36 -19.35
C ARG A 118 -7.21 7.06 -18.46
N TYR A 119 -7.16 6.70 -17.18
CA TYR A 119 -6.15 7.21 -16.26
C TYR A 119 -4.74 6.80 -16.70
N SER A 120 -4.55 5.52 -17.07
CA SER A 120 -3.26 4.97 -17.48
C SER A 120 -2.72 5.65 -18.73
N ILE A 121 -3.57 5.91 -19.73
CA ILE A 121 -3.20 6.64 -20.96
C ILE A 121 -2.70 8.05 -20.65
N GLN A 122 -3.27 8.70 -19.63
CA GLN A 122 -2.96 10.09 -19.31
C GLN A 122 -1.73 10.22 -18.39
N PHE A 123 -1.51 9.27 -17.48
CA PHE A 123 -0.58 9.45 -16.37
C PHE A 123 0.42 8.30 -16.14
N LEU A 124 0.21 7.12 -16.73
CA LEU A 124 1.05 5.93 -16.51
C LEU A 124 1.77 5.48 -17.78
N ASP A 125 2.68 4.51 -17.63
CA ASP A 125 3.41 3.89 -18.73
C ASP A 125 2.48 3.03 -19.61
N SER A 126 2.75 3.03 -20.91
CA SER A 126 2.14 2.18 -21.93
C SER A 126 2.02 0.69 -21.55
N LYS A 127 2.92 0.16 -20.70
CA LYS A 127 2.85 -1.22 -20.19
C LYS A 127 1.51 -1.54 -19.55
N TYR A 128 0.93 -0.62 -18.78
CA TYR A 128 -0.34 -0.85 -18.09
C TYR A 128 -1.52 -0.87 -19.07
N VAL A 129 -1.46 -0.04 -20.12
CA VAL A 129 -2.52 0.04 -21.13
C VAL A 129 -2.68 -1.29 -21.85
N ASN A 130 -1.57 -1.92 -22.27
CA ASN A 130 -1.60 -3.20 -22.96
C ASN A 130 -2.25 -4.30 -22.12
N ILE A 131 -1.89 -4.38 -20.83
CA ILE A 131 -2.45 -5.37 -19.89
C ILE A 131 -3.96 -5.15 -19.71
N ILE A 132 -4.39 -3.89 -19.55
CA ILE A 132 -5.81 -3.56 -19.39
C ILE A 132 -6.62 -3.93 -20.65
N GLU A 133 -6.08 -3.66 -21.83
CA GLU A 133 -6.74 -4.03 -23.11
C GLU A 133 -6.91 -5.53 -23.28
N GLU A 134 -5.90 -6.31 -22.90
CA GLU A 134 -5.99 -7.77 -22.87
C GLU A 134 -7.07 -8.25 -21.90
N MET A 135 -7.11 -7.70 -20.68
CA MET A 135 -8.13 -8.03 -19.68
C MET A 135 -9.56 -7.66 -20.11
N MET A 136 -9.74 -6.51 -20.79
CA MET A 136 -11.02 -6.10 -21.34
C MET A 136 -11.51 -7.08 -22.42
N THR A 137 -10.60 -7.51 -23.31
CA THR A 137 -10.90 -8.48 -24.37
C THR A 137 -11.31 -9.84 -23.80
N ILE A 138 -10.63 -10.30 -22.75
CA ILE A 138 -10.96 -11.56 -22.07
C ILE A 138 -12.37 -11.48 -21.46
N LYS A 139 -12.72 -10.37 -20.80
CA LYS A 139 -14.04 -10.18 -20.20
C LYS A 139 -15.15 -10.09 -21.24
N GLU A 140 -14.91 -9.42 -22.36
CA GLU A 140 -15.88 -9.31 -23.46
C GLU A 140 -16.23 -10.69 -24.03
N LYS A 141 -15.22 -11.53 -24.31
CA LYS A 141 -15.44 -12.92 -24.76
C LYS A 141 -16.21 -13.76 -23.72
N SER A 142 -15.92 -13.59 -22.44
CA SER A 142 -16.63 -14.32 -21.37
C SER A 142 -18.11 -13.94 -21.25
N LEU A 143 -18.51 -12.75 -21.74
CA LEU A 143 -19.89 -12.29 -21.77
C LEU A 143 -20.64 -12.81 -23.01
N GLU A 144 -19.93 -13.07 -24.11
CA GLU A 144 -20.50 -13.61 -25.35
C GLU A 144 -20.74 -15.14 -25.31
N GLU A 145 -20.10 -15.84 -24.35
CA GLU A 145 -20.24 -17.29 -24.15
C GLU A 145 -21.42 -17.69 -23.24
N ILE A 146 -22.22 -16.72 -22.75
CA ILE A 146 -23.37 -16.92 -21.85
C ILE A 146 -24.67 -16.58 -22.59
#